data_AF-A0A9E0BIF8-F1
#
_entry.id   AF-A0A9E0BIF8-F1
#
_cell.length_a   1.000
_cell.length_b   1.000
_cell.length_c   1.000
_cell.angle_alpha   90.00
_cell.angle_beta   90.00
_cell.angle_gamma   90.00
#
_symmetry.space_group_name_H-M   'P 1'
#
loop_
_entity.id
_entity.type
_entity.pdbx_description
1 polymer ?
#
loop_
_entity_poly.entity_id
_entity_poly.type
_entity_poly.pdbx_seq_one_letter_code
_entity_poly.pdbx_strand_id
1 'polypeptide(L)'
;MNNSENKFLIVIAGPTGIGKTNLAIQLAEEYNTEIISADARQFYKEMHIGTAKPDATELAKIPHHFINNISIHDSYSVGQYEQEALQILDTLFINHDVVIVVGGSGLYIDAIING
;
A
#
# COMPACT_ATOMS: atom_id res chain seq x y z
N MET A 1 21.31 -16.67 14.56
CA MET A 1 20.17 -16.69 13.62
C MET A 1 18.99 -16.23 14.44
N ASN A 2 18.61 -14.96 14.33
CA ASN A 2 17.47 -14.44 15.11
C ASN A 2 16.20 -14.94 14.44
N ASN A 3 15.49 -15.80 15.17
CA ASN A 3 14.22 -16.38 14.79
C ASN A 3 13.12 -15.36 15.12
N SER A 4 12.82 -14.44 14.21
CA SER A 4 11.59 -13.61 14.29
C SER A 4 10.47 -14.34 13.56
N GLU A 5 9.78 -15.26 14.26
CA GLU A 5 8.60 -15.98 13.70
C GLU A 5 7.38 -15.08 13.45
N ASN A 6 7.43 -13.81 13.87
CA ASN A 6 6.31 -12.89 13.74
C ASN A 6 6.44 -12.01 12.50
N LYS A 7 5.46 -12.14 11.61
CA LYS A 7 5.24 -11.21 10.50
C LYS A 7 4.39 -10.04 10.98
N PHE A 8 4.76 -8.82 10.62
CA PHE A 8 4.08 -7.60 11.03
C PHE A 8 3.55 -6.81 9.83
N LEU A 9 2.28 -6.41 9.92
CA LEU A 9 1.68 -5.46 9.00
C LEU A 9 1.53 -4.11 9.69
N ILE A 10 2.30 -3.10 9.26
CA ILE A 10 2.21 -1.75 9.79
C ILE A 10 1.21 -0.95 8.95
N VAL A 11 0.15 -0.44 9.59
CA VAL A 11 -0.88 0.37 8.92
C VAL A 11 -0.71 1.84 9.27
N ILE A 12 -0.47 2.67 8.26
CA ILE A 12 -0.37 4.13 8.36
C ILE A 12 -1.65 4.75 7.79
N ALA A 13 -2.63 4.94 8.67
CA ALA A 13 -3.94 5.51 8.35
C ALA A 13 -4.02 7.01 8.68
N GLY A 14 -4.85 7.75 7.95
CA GLY A 14 -5.19 9.14 8.28
C GLY A 14 -5.63 9.97 7.08
N PRO A 15 -6.08 11.23 7.29
CA PRO A 15 -6.60 12.10 6.24
C PRO A 15 -5.57 12.38 5.12
N THR A 16 -6.05 12.75 3.93
CA THR A 16 -5.18 13.13 2.80
C THR A 16 -4.35 14.36 3.14
N GLY A 17 -3.08 14.40 2.72
CA GLY A 17 -2.23 15.59 2.87
C GLY A 17 -1.45 15.73 4.19
N ILE A 18 -1.56 14.79 5.13
CA ILE A 18 -0.82 14.86 6.42
C ILE A 18 0.61 14.28 6.39
N GLY A 19 1.14 13.94 5.20
CA GLY A 19 2.50 13.39 5.07
C GLY A 19 2.64 11.88 5.25
N LYS A 20 1.54 11.10 5.21
CA LYS A 20 1.58 9.63 5.39
C LYS A 20 2.53 8.91 4.43
N THR A 21 2.52 9.30 3.14
CA THR A 21 3.38 8.70 2.12
C THR A 21 4.85 8.85 2.46
N ASN A 22 5.27 10.03 2.90
CA ASN A 22 6.66 10.29 3.24
C ASN A 22 7.11 9.42 4.43
N LEU A 23 6.27 9.32 5.46
CA LEU A 23 6.50 8.43 6.61
C LEU A 23 6.56 6.96 6.18
N ALA A 24 5.65 6.52 5.30
CA ALA A 24 5.63 5.14 4.81
C ALA A 24 6.93 4.80 4.06
N ILE A 25 7.43 5.69 3.21
CA ILE A 25 8.70 5.51 2.48
C ILE A 25 9.87 5.41 3.45
N GLN A 26 9.97 6.30 4.44
CA GLN A 26 11.04 6.26 5.44
C GLN A 26 11.07 4.95 6.22
N LEU A 27 9.90 4.48 6.67
CA LEU A 27 9.79 3.21 7.37
C LEU A 27 10.11 2.03 6.44
N ALA A 28 9.69 2.09 5.17
CA ALA A 28 9.98 1.03 4.21
C ALA A 28 11.48 0.92 3.89
N GLU A 29 12.18 2.05 3.80
CA GLU A 29 13.65 2.10 3.70
C GLU A 29 14.32 1.48 4.93
N GLU A 30 13.83 1.80 6.14
CA GLU A 30 14.38 1.28 7.40
C GLU A 30 14.20 -0.24 7.56
N TYR A 31 13.02 -0.76 7.22
CA TYR A 31 12.70 -2.19 7.30
C TYR A 31 13.08 -2.99 6.05
N ASN A 32 13.61 -2.33 5.01
CA ASN A 32 13.88 -2.93 3.70
C ASN A 32 12.66 -3.74 3.18
N THR A 33 11.52 -3.06 3.08
CA THR A 33 10.23 -3.63 2.68
C THR A 33 9.55 -2.82 1.58
N GLU A 34 8.44 -3.35 1.09
CA GLU A 34 7.54 -2.74 0.13
C GLU A 34 6.29 -2.15 0.79
N ILE A 35 5.57 -1.32 0.03
CA ILE A 35 4.38 -0.58 0.46
C ILE A 35 3.16 -1.01 -0.33
N ILE A 36 2.04 -1.23 0.36
CA ILE A 36 0.71 -1.45 -0.23
C ILE A 36 -0.13 -0.19 -0.05
N SER A 37 -0.61 0.41 -1.15
CA SER A 37 -1.54 1.52 -1.07
C SER A 37 -2.96 1.07 -0.72
N ALA A 38 -3.58 1.75 0.25
CA ALA A 38 -4.98 1.67 0.61
C ALA A 38 -5.68 3.02 0.37
N ASP A 39 -5.28 3.75 -0.67
CA ASP A 39 -5.97 4.95 -1.15
C ASP A 39 -6.58 4.70 -2.54
N ALA A 40 -7.89 4.46 -2.57
CA ALA A 40 -8.61 4.05 -3.78
C ALA A 40 -8.47 5.04 -4.95
N ARG A 41 -8.19 6.32 -4.68
CA ARG A 41 -7.99 7.33 -5.74
C ARG A 41 -6.64 7.19 -6.43
N GLN A 42 -5.66 6.57 -5.77
CA GLN A 42 -4.31 6.38 -6.31
C GLN A 42 -4.21 5.19 -7.26
N PHE A 43 -5.22 4.32 -7.30
CA PHE A 43 -5.22 3.08 -8.08
C PHE A 43 -5.31 3.35 -9.59
N TYR A 44 -6.04 4.38 -9.98
CA TYR A 44 -6.42 4.64 -11.37
C TYR A 44 -5.34 5.39 -12.13
N LYS A 45 -4.84 4.83 -13.23
CA LYS A 45 -3.78 5.41 -14.08
C LYS A 45 -4.10 6.83 -14.52
N GLU A 46 -5.33 7.11 -14.94
CA GLU A 46 -5.73 8.38 -15.56
C GLU A 46 -5.94 9.52 -14.55
N MET A 47 -6.02 9.22 -13.25
CA MET A 47 -6.31 10.21 -12.21
C MET A 47 -5.05 10.81 -11.58
N HIS A 48 -4.44 11.80 -12.22
CA HIS A 48 -3.18 12.41 -11.71
C HIS A 48 -3.38 13.63 -10.80
N ILE A 49 -4.45 14.41 -11.00
CA ILE A 49 -4.70 15.65 -10.25
C ILE A 49 -5.67 15.38 -9.10
N GLY A 50 -5.38 15.93 -7.92
CA GLY A 50 -6.26 15.83 -6.75
C GLY A 50 -6.25 14.47 -6.03
N THR A 51 -5.42 13.52 -6.47
CA THR A 51 -5.29 12.18 -5.89
C THR A 51 -4.10 12.06 -4.93
N ALA A 52 -3.28 13.11 -4.80
CA ALA A 52 -2.10 13.16 -3.93
C ALA A 52 -1.23 11.90 -4.06
N LYS A 53 -1.05 11.42 -5.31
CA LYS A 53 -0.19 10.29 -5.62
C LYS A 53 1.26 10.62 -5.27
N PRO A 54 2.05 9.63 -4.81
CA PRO A 54 3.49 9.81 -4.72
C PRO A 54 4.06 10.17 -6.09
N ASP A 55 5.05 11.05 -6.12
CA ASP A 55 5.69 11.43 -7.38
C ASP A 55 6.64 10.34 -7.90
N ALA A 56 7.15 10.51 -9.12
CA ALA A 56 8.04 9.52 -9.73
C ALA A 56 9.34 9.29 -8.93
N THR A 57 9.82 10.30 -8.19
CA THR A 57 11.02 10.18 -7.36
C THR A 57 10.74 9.40 -6.09
N GLU A 58 9.55 9.55 -5.52
CA GLU A 58 9.06 8.78 -4.38
C GLU A 58 8.82 7.31 -4.75
N LEU A 59 8.14 7.07 -5.87
CA LEU A 59 7.86 5.72 -6.39
C LEU A 59 9.14 4.96 -6.79
N ALA A 60 10.22 5.67 -7.13
CA ALA A 60 11.50 5.06 -7.47
C ALA A 60 12.29 4.57 -6.24
N LYS A 61 11.96 5.03 -5.02
CA LYS A 61 12.69 4.66 -3.80
C LYS A 61 12.31 3.27 -3.29
N ILE A 62 11.01 2.99 -3.29
CA ILE A 62 10.42 1.79 -2.69
C ILE A 62 9.34 1.26 -3.64
N PRO A 63 9.24 -0.06 -3.87
CA PRO A 63 8.11 -0.64 -4.58
C PRO A 63 6.78 -0.32 -3.90
N HIS A 64 5.85 0.27 -4.68
CA HIS A 64 4.49 0.55 -4.23
C HIS A 64 3.48 -0.27 -5.02
N HIS A 65 2.67 -1.06 -4.32
CA HIS A 65 1.55 -1.79 -4.88
C HIS A 65 0.29 -0.91 -4.93
N PHE A 66 -0.57 -1.18 -5.90
CA PHE A 66 -1.85 -0.48 -6.13
C PHE A 66 -1.73 1.01 -6.45
N ILE A 67 -0.59 1.49 -6.95
CA ILE A 67 -0.48 2.83 -7.55
C ILE A 67 -0.53 2.70 -9.07
N ASN A 68 -1.48 3.38 -9.72
CA ASN A 68 -1.66 3.31 -11.18
C ASN A 68 -1.81 1.86 -11.71
N ASN A 69 -2.42 0.96 -10.96
CA ASN A 69 -2.56 -0.45 -11.33
C ASN A 69 -3.73 -0.69 -12.32
N ILE A 70 -4.82 0.07 -12.20
CA ILE A 70 -6.06 -0.10 -13.00
C ILE A 70 -6.39 1.11 -13.87
N SER A 71 -7.24 0.95 -14.89
CA SER A 71 -7.83 2.07 -15.62
C SER A 71 -9.15 2.52 -14.98
N ILE A 72 -9.52 3.79 -15.14
CA ILE A 72 -10.87 4.29 -14.80
C ILE A 72 -12.00 3.60 -15.57
N HIS A 73 -11.67 2.93 -16.68
CA HIS A 73 -12.62 2.17 -17.49
C HIS A 73 -12.85 0.74 -16.97
N ASP A 74 -12.02 0.28 -16.04
CA ASP A 74 -12.12 -1.04 -15.44
C ASP A 74 -13.02 -0.98 -14.20
N SER A 75 -13.92 -1.97 -14.07
CA SER A 75 -14.66 -2.14 -12.82
C SER A 75 -13.75 -2.70 -11.74
N TYR A 76 -13.60 -1.97 -10.64
CA TYR A 76 -12.78 -2.39 -9.51
C TYR A 76 -13.53 -2.24 -8.19
N SER A 77 -13.64 -3.35 -7.47
CA SER A 77 -14.36 -3.45 -6.19
C SER A 77 -13.40 -3.65 -5.02
N VAL A 78 -13.87 -3.36 -3.81
CA VAL A 78 -13.10 -3.64 -2.59
C VAL A 78 -12.80 -5.14 -2.45
N GLY A 79 -13.72 -6.03 -2.84
CA GLY A 79 -13.48 -7.47 -2.78
C GLY A 79 -12.39 -7.94 -3.74
N GLN A 80 -12.26 -7.32 -4.92
CA GLN A 80 -11.12 -7.59 -5.81
C GLN A 80 -9.81 -7.12 -5.18
N TYR A 81 -9.80 -5.92 -4.60
CA TYR A 81 -8.65 -5.41 -3.89
C TYR A 81 -8.22 -6.30 -2.73
N GLU A 82 -9.16 -6.75 -1.91
CA GLU A 82 -8.90 -7.65 -0.78
C GLU A 82 -8.15 -8.90 -1.24
N GLN A 83 -8.69 -9.59 -2.25
CA GLN A 83 -8.10 -10.82 -2.77
C GLN A 83 -6.70 -10.58 -3.38
N GLU A 84 -6.52 -9.51 -4.14
CA GLU A 84 -5.21 -9.15 -4.72
C GLU A 84 -4.20 -8.73 -3.63
N ALA A 85 -4.64 -7.96 -2.63
CA ALA A 85 -3.77 -7.47 -1.57
C ALA A 85 -3.31 -8.59 -0.65
N LEU A 86 -4.19 -9.55 -0.31
CA LEU A 86 -3.82 -10.73 0.48
C LEU A 86 -2.81 -11.60 -0.27
N GLN A 87 -2.97 -11.80 -1.58
CA GLN A 87 -1.99 -12.53 -2.40
C GLN A 87 -0.62 -11.84 -2.45
N ILE A 88 -0.62 -10.50 -2.55
CA ILE A 88 0.63 -9.72 -2.47
C ILE A 88 1.26 -9.87 -1.09
N LEU A 89 0.48 -9.77 0.00
CA LEU A 89 0.99 -9.95 1.36
C LEU A 89 1.60 -11.33 1.57
N ASP A 90 0.93 -12.40 1.13
CA ASP A 90 1.46 -13.77 1.19
C ASP A 90 2.82 -13.86 0.48
N THR A 91 2.95 -13.20 -0.66
CA THR A 91 4.21 -13.17 -1.43
C THR A 91 5.29 -12.36 -0.73
N LEU A 92 4.95 -11.18 -0.21
CA LEU A 92 5.90 -10.29 0.46
C LEU A 92 6.40 -10.90 1.76
N PHE A 93 5.55 -11.53 2.55
CA PHE A 93 5.95 -12.14 3.81
C PHE A 93 6.87 -13.36 3.66
N ILE A 94 7.09 -13.88 2.44
CA ILE A 94 8.16 -14.85 2.17
C ILE A 94 9.54 -14.20 2.38
N ASN A 95 9.71 -12.94 1.96
CA ASN A 95 11.01 -12.26 1.93
C ASN A 95 11.13 -11.13 2.96
N HIS A 96 10.01 -10.66 3.50
CA HIS A 96 9.95 -9.54 4.45
C HIS A 96 9.30 -9.99 5.76
N ASP A 97 9.82 -9.49 6.89
CA ASP A 97 9.21 -9.69 8.21
C ASP A 97 8.20 -8.59 8.54
N VAL A 98 8.32 -7.44 7.88
CA VAL A 98 7.45 -6.27 8.03
C VAL A 98 6.94 -5.92 6.65
N VAL A 99 5.67 -5.55 6.51
CA VAL A 99 5.09 -4.93 5.31
C VAL A 99 4.30 -3.70 5.74
N ILE A 100 4.27 -2.66 4.89
CA ILE A 100 3.61 -1.39 5.21
C ILE A 100 2.37 -1.19 4.34
N VAL A 101 1.24 -0.87 4.96
CA VAL A 101 0.03 -0.39 4.29
C VAL A 101 -0.12 1.09 4.58
N VAL A 102 -0.35 1.90 3.55
CA VAL A 102 -0.56 3.35 3.71
C VAL A 102 -1.80 3.80 2.95
N GLY A 103 -2.68 4.57 3.59
CA GLY A 103 -3.89 5.02 2.92
C GLY A 103 -4.85 5.80 3.80
N GLY A 104 -5.83 6.44 3.16
CA GLY A 104 -6.93 7.13 3.83
C GLY A 104 -8.28 6.43 3.66
N SER A 105 -8.36 5.37 2.86
CA SER A 105 -9.65 4.71 2.56
C SER A 105 -9.93 3.62 3.57
N GLY A 106 -10.72 3.96 4.61
CA GLY A 106 -11.02 3.05 5.72
C GLY A 106 -11.55 1.68 5.26
N LEU A 107 -12.41 1.63 4.25
CA LEU A 107 -12.94 0.38 3.70
C LEU A 107 -11.86 -0.53 3.08
N TYR A 108 -10.83 0.04 2.44
CA TYR A 108 -9.74 -0.72 1.84
C TYR A 108 -8.74 -1.19 2.90
N ILE A 109 -8.49 -0.34 3.91
CA ILE A 109 -7.71 -0.75 5.08
C ILE A 109 -8.41 -1.91 5.79
N ASP A 110 -9.71 -1.79 6.05
CA ASP A 110 -10.53 -2.80 6.72
C ASP A 110 -10.50 -4.15 5.98
N ALA A 111 -10.62 -4.11 4.65
CA ALA A 111 -10.54 -5.30 3.81
C ALA A 111 -9.21 -6.06 3.99
N ILE A 112 -8.07 -5.37 4.12
CA ILE A 112 -6.78 -6.04 4.33
C ILE A 112 -6.64 -6.60 5.75
N ILE A 113 -7.18 -5.91 6.77
CA ILE A 113 -6.94 -6.28 8.17
C ILE A 113 -7.95 -7.31 8.71
N ASN A 114 -9.16 -7.37 8.14
CA ASN A 114 -10.29 -8.16 8.65
C ASN A 114 -10.95 -9.07 7.60
N GLY A 115 -10.55 -8.98 6.32
CA GLY A 115 -11.07 -9.80 5.22
C GLY A 115 -10.53 -11.22 5.20
#